data_AF-A0A336N720-F1
#
_entry.id   AF-A0A336N720-F1
#
_cell.length_a   1.000
_cell.length_b   1.000
_cell.length_c   1.000
_cell.angle_alpha   90.00
_cell.angle_beta   90.00
_cell.angle_gamma   90.00
#
_symmetry.space_group_name_H-M   'P 1'
#
loop_
_entity.id
_entity.type
_entity.pdbx_description
1 polymer ?
#
loop_
_entity_poly.entity_id
_entity_poly.type
_entity_poly.pdbx_seq_one_letter_code
_entity_poly.pdbx_strand_id
1 'polypeptide(L)' 'MICANDVSGGQVFGQDHNALQLFWQNGEKTLPLAEKNTLADALVSEIVARYRQ' A
#
# COMPACT_ATOMS: atom_id res chain seq x y z
N MET A 1 8.77 -3.71 6.79
CA MET A 1 8.09 -2.91 5.76
C MET A 1 7.13 -1.94 6.45
N ILE A 2 7.01 -0.72 5.96
CA ILE A 2 6.03 0.30 6.41
C ILE A 2 5.07 0.53 5.25
N CYS A 3 3.77 0.61 5.53
CA CYS A 3 2.74 0.97 4.55
C CYS A 3 2.16 2.33 4.97
N ALA A 4 2.41 3.37 4.17
CA ALA A 4 1.92 4.72 4.43
C ALA A 4 0.74 5.04 3.53
N ASN A 5 -0.39 5.44 4.11
CA ASN A 5 -1.55 5.90 3.36
C ASN A 5 -1.27 7.29 2.77
N ASP A 6 -1.65 7.49 1.52
CA ASP A 6 -1.72 8.83 0.94
C ASP A 6 -3.03 9.52 1.35
N VAL A 7 -2.90 10.50 2.26
CA VAL A 7 -4.02 11.33 2.76
C VAL A 7 -4.02 12.73 2.14
N SER A 8 -3.25 12.95 1.07
CA SER A 8 -3.22 14.22 0.35
C SER A 8 -4.52 14.45 -0.46
N GLY A 9 -4.71 15.67 -0.96
CA GLY A 9 -5.81 15.96 -1.89
C GLY A 9 -7.22 15.88 -1.29
N GLY A 10 -7.36 15.95 0.04
CA GLY A 10 -8.66 15.84 0.72
C GLY A 10 -9.09 14.39 0.98
N GLN A 11 -8.22 13.41 0.76
CA GLN A 11 -8.46 12.04 1.21
C GLN A 11 -8.48 11.99 2.74
N VAL A 12 -9.57 11.49 3.29
CA VAL A 12 -9.78 11.36 4.73
C VAL A 12 -9.72 9.90 5.15
N PHE A 13 -9.45 9.68 6.44
CA PHE A 13 -9.56 8.36 7.03
C PHE A 13 -10.97 7.79 6.80
N GLY A 14 -11.05 6.51 6.41
CA GLY A 14 -12.33 5.81 6.25
C GLY A 14 -12.87 5.67 4.83
N GLN A 15 -12.29 6.33 3.82
CA GLN A 15 -12.69 6.19 2.41
C GLN A 15 -12.55 4.75 1.89
N ASP A 16 -13.43 4.32 0.98
CA ASP A 16 -13.36 2.96 0.39
C ASP A 16 -12.13 2.77 -0.50
N HIS A 17 -11.68 3.86 -1.12
CA HIS A 17 -10.44 3.94 -1.87
C HIS A 17 -9.29 4.47 -1.01
N ASN A 18 -8.08 4.00 -1.31
CA ASN A 18 -6.85 4.46 -0.68
C ASN A 18 -5.69 4.29 -1.67
N ALA A 19 -4.56 4.97 -1.43
CA ALA A 19 -3.30 4.71 -2.11
C ALA A 19 -2.21 4.46 -1.05
N LEU A 20 -1.25 3.59 -1.34
CA LEU A 20 -0.20 3.23 -0.38
C LEU A 20 1.18 3.48 -0.96
N GLN A 21 2.06 4.07 -0.15
CA GLN A 21 3.50 4.01 -0.37
C GLN A 21 4.10 2.99 0.59
N LEU A 22 4.77 1.98 0.03
CA LEU A 22 5.44 0.93 0.77
C LEU A 22 6.92 1.26 0.89
N PHE A 23 7.48 1.13 2.09
CA PHE A 23 8.89 1.32 2.37
C PHE A 23 9.51 0.10 3.06
N TRP A 24 10.75 -0.22 2.72
CA TRP A 24 11.59 -1.19 3.42
C TRP A 24 13.05 -0.72 3.36
N GLN A 25 13.93 -1.43 4.07
CA GLN A 25 15.32 -0.98 4.30
C GLN A 25 16.07 -0.54 3.03
N ASN A 26 15.82 -1.20 1.91
CA ASN A 26 16.54 -1.00 0.65
C ASN A 26 15.59 -0.71 -0.52
N GLY A 27 14.48 0.00 -0.30
CA GLY A 27 13.62 0.45 -1.39
C GLY A 27 12.18 0.77 -1.01
N GLU A 28 11.42 1.10 -2.04
CA GLU A 28 10.03 1.50 -1.93
C GLU A 28 9.19 1.06 -3.14
N LYS A 29 7.87 1.03 -2.98
CA LYS A 29 6.90 0.73 -4.04
C LYS A 29 5.61 1.48 -3.81
N THR A 30 5.08 2.08 -4.87
CA THR A 30 3.75 2.69 -4.85
C THR A 30 2.69 1.68 -5.26
N LEU A 31 1.64 1.57 -4.44
CA LEU A 31 0.37 0.99 -4.84
C LEU A 31 -0.61 2.14 -5.14
N PRO A 32 -1.16 2.21 -6.36
CA PRO A 32 -1.98 3.35 -6.80
C PRO A 32 -3.32 3.42 -6.06
N LEU A 33 -4.06 4.50 -6.26
CA LEU A 33 -5.41 4.67 -5.73
C LEU A 33 -6.31 3.52 -6.21
N ALA A 34 -6.80 2.73 -5.27
CA ALA A 34 -7.69 1.60 -5.53
C ALA A 34 -8.57 1.31 -4.29
N GLU A 35 -9.58 0.48 -4.49
CA GLU A 35 -10.38 -0.09 -3.40
C GLU A 35 -9.48 -0.77 -2.36
N LYS A 36 -9.83 -0.64 -1.07
CA LYS A 36 -9.06 -1.21 0.06
C LYS A 36 -8.78 -2.70 -0.09
N ASN A 37 -9.75 -3.48 -0.60
CA ASN A 37 -9.57 -4.92 -0.78
C ASN A 37 -8.55 -5.22 -1.90
N THR A 38 -8.60 -4.48 -3.00
CA THR A 38 -7.61 -4.58 -4.08
C THR A 38 -6.20 -4.24 -3.58
N LEU A 39 -6.09 -3.20 -2.74
CA LEU A 39 -4.81 -2.86 -2.10
C LEU A 39 -4.33 -3.95 -1.14
N ALA A 40 -5.24 -4.59 -0.39
CA ALA A 40 -4.89 -5.66 0.52
C ALA A 40 -4.28 -6.86 -0.24
N ASP A 41 -4.91 -7.28 -1.34
CA ASP A 41 -4.40 -8.37 -2.18
C ASP A 41 -3.02 -8.04 -2.79
N ALA A 42 -2.84 -6.81 -3.28
CA ALA A 42 -1.57 -6.34 -3.82
C ALA A 42 -0.47 -6.27 -2.75
N LEU A 43 -0.81 -5.79 -1.54
CA LEU A 43 0.11 -5.71 -0.41
C LEU A 43 0.56 -7.11 0.05
N VAL A 44 -0.38 -8.06 0.20
CA VAL A 44 -0.05 -9.44 0.56
C VAL A 44 0.87 -10.07 -0.49
N SER A 45 0.58 -9.84 -1.77
CA SER A 45 1.43 -10.32 -2.87
C SER A 45 2.85 -9.76 -2.78
N GLU A 46 3.01 -8.46 -2.48
CA GLU A 46 4.32 -7.82 -2.29
C GLU A 46 5.07 -8.36 -1.07
N ILE A 47 4.37 -8.59 0.06
CA ILE A 47 4.96 -9.18 1.26
C ILE A 47 5.47 -10.60 0.94
N VAL A 48 4.65 -11.43 0.29
CA VAL A 48 5.03 -12.80 -0.08
C VAL A 48 6.24 -12.81 -1.00
N ALA A 49 6.24 -11.99 -2.06
CA ALA A 49 7.34 -11.91 -3.02
C ALA A 49 8.69 -11.55 -2.38
N ARG A 50 8.68 -10.81 -1.25
CA ARG A 50 9.88 -10.36 -0.55
C ARG A 50 10.38 -11.30 0.53
N TYR A 51 9.48 -12.01 1.20
CA TYR A 51 9.80 -12.73 2.43
C TYR A 51 9.65 -14.26 2.33
N ARG A 52 9.17 -14.80 1.20
CA ARG A 52 9.14 -16.26 0.94
C ARG A 52 10.26 -16.73 -0.01
N GLN A 53 11.44 -16.13 0.07
CA GLN A 53 12.65 -16.72 -0.54
C GLN A 53 13.30 -17.71 0.42
#